data_AF-A0ABD0RWA3-F1
#
_entry.id   AF-A0ABD0RWA3-F1
#
_cell.length_a   1.000
_cell.length_b   1.000
_cell.length_c   1.000
_cell.angle_alpha   90.00
_cell.angle_beta   90.00
_cell.angle_gamma   90.00
#
_symmetry.space_group_name_H-M   'P 1'
#
loop_
_entity.id
_entity.type
_entity.pdbx_description
1 polymer ?
#
loop_
_entity_poly.entity_id
_entity_poly.type
_entity_poly.pdbx_seq_one_letter_code
_entity_poly.pdbx_strand_id
1 'polypeptide(L)'
;KPRRGRVKVEYEDEEGAELQLKRERWEPRDWRAQLSFIREMRSKRDAPVDQMGAEKCYDTEAPPEVLISLMLSSQTKDHVTAGAMQRLRERELSVDAVLKMDDETLGKLIYPVGFWRTKVKYIKQATALIQQEFGGDIPDTLEGLMRLPGVGPKMAHLAMDIAWNRVSGI
;
A
#
# COMPACT_ATOMS: atom_id res chain seq x y z
N LYS A 1 17.72 29.73 16.96
CA LYS A 1 17.21 28.95 15.80
C LYS A 1 15.95 29.64 15.28
N PRO A 2 15.93 30.25 14.09
CA PRO A 2 14.69 30.85 13.60
C PRO A 2 13.77 29.74 13.09
N ARG A 3 12.48 29.85 13.44
CA ARG A 3 11.40 28.94 13.03
C ARG A 3 11.19 29.09 11.53
N ARG A 4 11.13 27.98 10.78
CA ARG A 4 10.72 27.97 9.37
C ARG A 4 9.30 28.55 9.27
N GLY A 5 9.14 29.59 8.46
CA GLY A 5 7.84 30.19 8.16
C GLY A 5 6.89 29.17 7.53
N ARG A 6 5.61 29.25 7.89
CA ARG A 6 4.55 28.38 7.39
C ARG A 6 4.28 28.72 5.91
N VAL A 7 4.45 27.75 5.02
CA VAL A 7 4.17 27.90 3.58
C VAL A 7 2.65 27.86 3.39
N LYS A 8 2.10 28.91 2.79
CA LYS A 8 0.69 29.01 2.40
C LYS A 8 0.51 28.19 1.12
N VAL A 9 -0.43 27.25 1.10
CA VAL A 9 -0.82 26.52 -0.11
C VAL A 9 -2.18 27.07 -0.50
N GLU A 10 -2.23 27.82 -1.60
CA GLU A 10 -3.45 28.37 -2.18
C GLU A 10 -3.87 27.48 -3.34
N TYR A 11 -5.06 26.90 -3.22
CA TYR A 11 -5.91 26.55 -4.36
C TYR A 11 -7.27 27.17 -4.04
N GLU A 12 -7.95 27.64 -5.09
CA GLU A 12 -9.18 28.47 -5.11
C GLU A 12 -8.88 29.97 -4.90
N ASP A 13 -9.11 30.92 -5.83
CA ASP A 13 -9.90 30.89 -7.06
C ASP A 13 -9.55 32.08 -7.98
N GLU A 14 -9.95 31.92 -9.24
CA GLU A 14 -10.37 32.93 -10.23
C GLU A 14 -9.35 33.74 -11.09
N GLU A 15 -9.47 33.43 -12.39
CA GLU A 15 -9.45 34.31 -13.56
C GLU A 15 -8.16 35.06 -13.97
N GLY A 16 -7.63 34.65 -15.13
CA GLY A 16 -7.19 35.60 -16.15
C GLY A 16 -5.81 36.23 -16.00
N ALA A 17 -4.75 35.44 -16.16
CA ALA A 17 -3.52 35.89 -16.83
C ALA A 17 -2.66 34.68 -17.19
N GLU A 18 -2.43 34.44 -18.49
CA GLU A 18 -1.31 33.61 -18.97
C GLU A 18 0.01 34.32 -18.63
N LEU A 19 0.40 34.26 -17.36
CA LEU A 19 1.76 34.52 -16.95
C LEU A 19 2.60 33.35 -17.45
N GLN A 20 3.28 33.54 -18.58
CA GLN A 20 4.43 32.72 -18.97
C GLN A 20 5.55 32.92 -17.94
N LEU A 21 5.37 32.32 -16.76
CA LEU A 21 6.44 32.06 -15.82
C LEU A 21 7.39 31.12 -16.54
N LYS A 22 8.45 31.68 -17.15
CA LYS A 22 9.68 30.94 -17.42
C LYS A 22 10.22 30.51 -16.06
N ARG A 23 9.68 29.41 -15.53
CA ARG A 23 10.28 28.68 -14.42
C ARG A 23 11.63 28.23 -14.94
N GLU A 24 12.70 28.95 -14.58
CA GLU A 24 14.04 28.40 -14.69
C GLU A 24 13.98 27.02 -14.03
N ARG A 25 14.20 25.99 -14.84
CA ARG A 25 14.06 24.61 -14.41
C ARG A 25 15.21 24.32 -13.46
N TRP A 26 14.97 24.58 -12.18
CA TRP A 26 15.93 24.21 -11.15
C TRP A 26 16.11 22.70 -11.18
N GLU A 27 17.35 22.28 -11.34
CA GLU A 27 17.75 20.88 -11.35
C GLU A 27 18.87 20.69 -10.32
N PRO A 28 18.82 19.65 -9.46
CA PRO A 28 19.90 19.37 -8.52
C PRO A 28 21.22 19.13 -9.27
N ARG A 29 22.36 19.44 -8.64
CA ARG A 29 23.67 19.11 -9.23
C ARG A 29 23.77 17.60 -9.46
N ASP A 30 24.33 17.23 -10.60
CA ASP A 30 24.63 15.85 -11.00
C ASP A 30 23.44 14.87 -11.03
N TRP A 31 22.19 15.35 -11.00
CA TRP A 31 20.99 14.48 -10.96
C TRP A 31 20.94 13.50 -12.15
N ARG A 32 21.43 13.90 -13.33
CA ARG A 32 21.50 13.04 -14.52
C ARG A 32 22.46 11.87 -14.31
N ALA A 33 23.62 12.12 -13.71
CA ALA A 33 24.61 11.10 -13.38
C ALA A 33 24.10 10.17 -12.26
N GLN A 34 23.46 10.73 -11.24
CA GLN A 34 22.81 9.93 -10.20
C GLN A 34 21.71 9.03 -10.77
N LEU A 35 20.88 9.57 -11.66
CA LEU A 35 19.85 8.80 -12.34
C LEU A 35 20.44 7.69 -13.23
N SER A 36 21.55 7.94 -13.94
CA SER A 36 22.21 6.87 -14.70
C SER A 36 22.75 5.77 -13.79
N PHE A 37 23.36 6.12 -12.66
CA PHE A 37 23.82 5.13 -11.69
C PHE A 37 22.66 4.34 -11.07
N ILE A 38 21.55 4.99 -10.73
CA ILE A 38 20.35 4.28 -10.24
C ILE A 38 19.80 3.32 -11.30
N ARG A 39 19.72 3.75 -12.56
CA ARG A 39 19.28 2.91 -13.68
C ARG A 39 20.20 1.72 -13.89
N GLU A 40 21.51 1.92 -13.80
CA GLU A 40 22.51 0.86 -13.89
C GLU A 40 22.39 -0.13 -12.73
N MET A 41 22.37 0.36 -11.49
CA MET A 41 22.19 -0.46 -10.28
C MET A 41 20.89 -1.27 -10.31
N ARG A 42 19.80 -0.69 -10.82
CA ARG A 42 18.47 -1.34 -10.89
C ARG A 42 18.21 -2.05 -12.20
N SER A 43 19.16 -2.10 -13.13
CA SER A 43 18.99 -2.70 -14.46
C SER A 43 18.58 -4.18 -14.40
N LYS A 44 19.10 -4.92 -13.42
CA LYS A 44 18.83 -6.36 -13.23
C LYS A 44 17.55 -6.66 -12.44
N ARG A 45 16.99 -5.67 -11.73
CA ARG A 45 15.81 -5.85 -10.87
C ARG A 45 15.87 -7.10 -9.97
N ASP A 46 17.01 -7.30 -9.33
CA ASP A 46 17.35 -8.47 -8.53
C ASP A 46 17.11 -8.27 -7.03
N ALA A 47 16.39 -7.21 -6.64
CA ALA A 47 16.08 -6.98 -5.24
C ALA A 47 14.86 -7.82 -4.81
N PRO A 48 14.77 -8.21 -3.52
CA PRO A 48 13.62 -8.94 -2.98
C PRO A 48 12.25 -8.37 -3.38
N VAL A 49 12.09 -7.05 -3.35
CA VAL A 49 10.84 -6.36 -3.71
C VAL A 49 10.38 -6.65 -5.15
N ASP A 50 11.31 -6.89 -6.08
CA ASP A 50 10.96 -7.15 -7.48
C ASP A 50 10.23 -8.49 -7.67
N GLN A 51 10.42 -9.44 -6.75
CA GLN A 51 9.83 -10.79 -6.80
C GLN A 51 8.83 -11.05 -5.67
N MET A 52 9.02 -10.41 -4.52
CA MET A 52 8.29 -10.67 -3.27
C MET A 52 7.66 -9.40 -2.69
N GLY A 53 7.58 -8.32 -3.48
CA GLY A 53 6.85 -7.12 -3.11
C GLY A 53 5.38 -7.42 -2.80
N ALA A 54 4.72 -6.52 -2.08
CA ALA A 54 3.31 -6.68 -1.71
C ALA A 54 2.41 -6.84 -2.96
N GLU A 55 2.78 -6.17 -4.04
CA GLU A 55 2.19 -6.23 -5.39
C GLU A 55 2.46 -7.55 -6.13
N LYS A 56 3.25 -8.46 -5.56
CA LYS A 56 3.48 -9.82 -6.07
C LYS A 56 2.91 -10.89 -5.16
N CYS A 57 2.46 -10.52 -3.96
CA CYS A 57 2.05 -11.45 -2.91
C CYS A 57 0.53 -11.60 -2.79
N TYR A 58 -0.22 -11.49 -3.90
CA TYR A 58 -1.67 -11.69 -3.96
C TYR A 58 -2.04 -12.46 -5.22
N ASP A 59 -3.17 -13.15 -5.20
CA ASP A 59 -3.79 -13.70 -6.42
C ASP A 59 -4.60 -12.62 -7.14
N THR A 60 -4.34 -12.42 -8.44
CA THR A 60 -5.04 -11.45 -9.28
C THR A 60 -6.54 -11.72 -9.40
N GLU A 61 -6.97 -12.96 -9.16
CA GLU A 61 -8.39 -13.33 -9.16
C GLU A 61 -9.05 -13.20 -7.77
N ALA A 62 -8.28 -12.84 -6.73
CA ALA A 62 -8.76 -12.68 -5.35
C ALA A 62 -8.43 -11.29 -4.78
N PRO A 63 -9.21 -10.25 -5.12
CA PRO A 63 -8.93 -8.86 -4.72
C PRO A 63 -8.73 -8.63 -3.21
N PRO A 64 -9.44 -9.33 -2.29
CA PRO A 64 -9.20 -9.17 -0.85
C PRO A 64 -7.78 -9.55 -0.40
N GLU A 65 -7.08 -10.41 -1.13
CA GLU A 65 -5.69 -10.75 -0.82
C GLU A 65 -4.74 -9.55 -0.96
N VAL A 66 -5.03 -8.62 -1.88
CA VAL A 66 -4.24 -7.39 -2.08
C VAL A 66 -4.21 -6.59 -0.78
N LEU A 67 -5.36 -6.42 -0.14
CA LEU A 67 -5.46 -5.66 1.10
C LEU A 67 -4.66 -6.32 2.22
N ILE A 68 -4.79 -7.64 2.38
CA ILE A 68 -4.04 -8.38 3.41
C ILE A 68 -2.53 -8.27 3.16
N SER A 69 -2.08 -8.48 1.92
CA SER A 69 -0.67 -8.32 1.53
C SER A 69 -0.15 -6.92 1.89
N LEU A 70 -0.90 -5.86 1.56
CA LEU A 70 -0.53 -4.49 1.88
C LEU A 70 -0.45 -4.24 3.40
N MET A 71 -1.44 -4.70 4.16
CA MET A 71 -1.45 -4.58 5.62
C MET A 71 -0.27 -5.31 6.27
N LEU A 72 0.09 -6.50 5.76
CA LEU A 72 1.23 -7.28 6.25
C LEU A 72 2.58 -6.67 5.87
N SER A 73 2.72 -6.07 4.69
CA SER A 73 3.98 -5.48 4.21
C SER A 73 4.47 -4.29 5.03
N SER A 74 3.58 -3.55 5.67
CA SER A 74 3.95 -2.37 6.46
C SER A 74 4.97 -2.70 7.54
N GLN A 75 6.14 -2.06 7.49
CA GLN A 75 7.25 -2.27 8.42
C GLN A 75 7.67 -3.75 8.54
N THR A 76 7.60 -4.50 7.43
CA THR A 76 7.96 -5.92 7.37
C THR A 76 8.77 -6.18 6.10
N LYS A 77 9.79 -7.04 6.18
CA LYS A 77 10.63 -7.37 5.02
C LYS A 77 9.82 -8.20 4.01
N ASP A 78 10.08 -8.00 2.72
CA ASP A 78 9.36 -8.64 1.62
C ASP A 78 9.23 -10.16 1.75
N HIS A 79 10.34 -10.87 2.00
CA HIS A 79 10.33 -12.33 2.17
C HIS A 79 9.51 -12.81 3.39
N VAL A 80 9.40 -11.99 4.44
CA VAL A 80 8.56 -12.32 5.61
C VAL A 80 7.09 -12.17 5.26
N THR A 81 6.74 -11.11 4.51
CA THR A 81 5.39 -10.89 3.99
C THR A 81 4.97 -12.01 3.04
N ALA A 82 5.82 -12.35 2.07
CA ALA A 82 5.58 -13.41 1.11
C ALA A 82 5.34 -14.77 1.81
N GLY A 83 6.18 -15.12 2.78
CA GLY A 83 5.99 -16.34 3.57
C GLY A 83 4.70 -16.35 4.38
N ALA A 84 4.27 -15.20 4.91
CA ALA A 84 2.99 -15.08 5.62
C ALA A 84 1.79 -15.24 4.68
N MET A 85 1.81 -14.59 3.52
CA MET A 85 0.77 -14.74 2.50
C MET A 85 0.66 -16.19 2.00
N GLN A 86 1.80 -16.88 1.81
CA GLN A 86 1.80 -18.30 1.46
C GLN A 86 1.09 -19.15 2.52
N ARG A 87 1.44 -19.01 3.80
CA ARG A 87 0.81 -19.77 4.89
C ARG A 87 -0.69 -19.48 5.02
N LEU A 88 -1.11 -18.25 4.75
CA LEU A 88 -2.53 -17.90 4.73
C LEU A 88 -3.27 -18.58 3.58
N ARG A 89 -2.68 -18.60 2.37
CA ARG A 89 -3.27 -19.29 1.21
C ARG A 89 -3.37 -20.80 1.37
N GLU A 90 -2.37 -21.42 2.00
CA GLU A 90 -2.41 -22.85 2.38
C GLU A 90 -3.57 -23.18 3.35
N ARG A 91 -4.19 -22.16 3.96
CA ARG A 91 -5.36 -22.25 4.84
C ARG A 91 -6.65 -21.70 4.20
N GLU A 92 -6.66 -21.52 2.88
CA GLU A 92 -7.80 -20.97 2.12
C GLU A 92 -8.14 -19.54 2.55
N LEU A 93 -7.32 -18.58 2.11
CA LEU A 93 -7.48 -17.17 2.44
C LEU A 93 -8.79 -16.61 1.81
N SER A 94 -9.82 -16.46 2.63
CA SER A 94 -11.10 -15.85 2.27
C SER A 94 -11.63 -14.99 3.41
N VAL A 95 -12.59 -14.10 3.11
CA VAL A 95 -13.27 -13.28 4.12
C VAL A 95 -13.88 -14.15 5.22
N ASP A 96 -14.60 -15.20 4.83
CA ASP A 96 -15.21 -16.16 5.75
C ASP A 96 -14.17 -16.89 6.63
N ALA A 97 -13.08 -17.38 6.03
CA ALA A 97 -12.03 -18.08 6.76
C ALA A 97 -11.37 -17.15 7.78
N VAL A 98 -11.06 -15.90 7.37
CA VAL A 98 -10.47 -14.90 8.27
C VAL A 98 -11.43 -14.56 9.40
N LEU A 99 -12.74 -14.44 9.17
CA LEU A 99 -13.70 -14.15 10.25
C LEU A 99 -13.86 -15.30 11.25
N LYS A 100 -13.85 -16.55 10.78
CA LYS A 100 -14.02 -17.75 11.62
C LYS A 100 -12.78 -18.12 12.42
N MET A 101 -11.59 -17.76 11.94
CA MET A 101 -10.32 -18.04 12.62
C MET A 101 -10.28 -17.34 13.98
N ASP A 102 -9.54 -17.84 14.97
CA ASP A 102 -9.25 -17.07 16.18
C ASP A 102 -7.99 -16.20 16.00
N ASP A 103 -7.81 -15.22 16.88
CA ASP A 103 -6.68 -14.27 16.82
C ASP A 103 -5.31 -14.94 17.01
N GLU A 104 -5.24 -16.01 17.80
CA GLU A 104 -3.99 -16.73 18.06
C GLU A 104 -3.57 -17.53 16.83
N THR A 105 -4.52 -18.24 16.20
CA THR A 105 -4.28 -18.96 14.95
C THR A 105 -3.86 -18.02 13.83
N LEU A 106 -4.58 -16.91 13.62
CA LEU A 106 -4.20 -15.92 12.61
C LEU A 106 -2.82 -15.34 12.90
N GLY A 107 -2.54 -15.03 14.18
CA GLY A 107 -1.25 -14.57 14.64
C GLY A 107 -0.11 -15.52 14.33
N LYS A 108 -0.30 -16.83 14.56
CA LYS A 108 0.68 -17.88 14.24
C LYS A 108 0.94 -17.97 12.73
N LEU A 109 -0.08 -17.81 11.90
CA LEU A 109 0.07 -17.83 10.44
C LEU A 109 0.89 -16.64 9.94
N ILE A 110 0.67 -15.45 10.49
CA ILE A 110 1.37 -14.25 10.01
C ILE A 110 2.70 -13.98 10.72
N TYR A 111 3.01 -14.64 11.84
CA TYR A 111 4.32 -14.52 12.48
C TYR A 111 5.46 -14.95 11.53
N PRO A 112 6.61 -14.25 11.44
CA PRO A 112 7.10 -13.14 12.27
C PRO A 112 6.87 -11.75 11.68
N VAL A 113 5.76 -11.50 10.98
CA VAL A 113 5.42 -10.15 10.49
C VAL A 113 5.53 -9.11 11.61
N GLY A 114 6.08 -7.93 11.29
CA GLY A 114 6.25 -6.85 12.25
C GLY A 114 4.90 -6.37 12.80
N PHE A 115 4.82 -6.14 14.11
CA PHE A 115 3.58 -5.71 14.80
C PHE A 115 2.38 -6.65 14.57
N TRP A 116 2.62 -7.96 14.42
CA TRP A 116 1.57 -8.92 14.06
C TRP A 116 0.32 -8.86 14.94
N ARG A 117 0.44 -8.64 16.26
CA ARG A 117 -0.72 -8.56 17.17
C ARG A 117 -1.68 -7.42 16.78
N THR A 118 -1.13 -6.26 16.45
CA THR A 118 -1.91 -5.11 15.98
C THR A 118 -2.50 -5.39 14.60
N LYS A 119 -1.73 -6.05 13.72
CA LYS A 119 -2.21 -6.42 12.38
C LYS A 119 -3.33 -7.43 12.41
N VAL A 120 -3.31 -8.44 13.29
CA VAL A 120 -4.43 -9.37 13.53
C VAL A 120 -5.70 -8.58 13.81
N LYS A 121 -5.65 -7.65 14.78
CA LYS A 121 -6.80 -6.80 15.11
C LYS A 121 -7.32 -6.03 13.90
N TYR A 122 -6.45 -5.35 13.15
CA TYR A 122 -6.88 -4.59 11.98
C TYR A 122 -7.43 -5.47 10.85
N ILE A 123 -6.79 -6.60 10.56
CA ILE A 123 -7.25 -7.55 9.55
C ILE A 123 -8.66 -8.03 9.89
N LYS A 124 -8.90 -8.43 11.14
CA LYS A 124 -10.23 -8.87 11.61
C LYS A 124 -11.29 -7.78 11.45
N GLN A 125 -10.97 -6.56 11.89
CA GLN A 125 -11.89 -5.43 11.83
C GLN A 125 -12.20 -5.02 10.38
N ALA A 126 -11.18 -4.95 9.53
CA ALA A 126 -11.35 -4.65 8.11
C ALA A 126 -12.17 -5.73 7.40
N THR A 127 -11.86 -7.02 7.66
CA THR A 127 -12.60 -8.15 7.06
C THR A 127 -14.07 -8.15 7.49
N ALA A 128 -14.36 -7.85 8.76
CA ALA A 128 -15.74 -7.74 9.23
C ALA A 128 -16.50 -6.59 8.54
N LEU A 129 -15.84 -5.44 8.35
CA LEU A 129 -16.43 -4.30 7.65
C LEU A 129 -16.66 -4.62 6.16
N ILE A 130 -15.71 -5.31 5.51
CA ILE A 130 -15.84 -5.81 4.14
C ILE A 130 -17.05 -6.73 3.98
N GLN A 131 -17.23 -7.67 4.90
CA GLN A 131 -18.37 -8.58 4.87
C GLN A 131 -19.71 -7.84 5.07
N GLN A 132 -19.74 -6.83 5.94
CA GLN A 132 -20.96 -6.13 6.32
C GLN A 132 -21.38 -5.05 5.31
N GLU A 133 -20.43 -4.26 4.80
CA GLU A 133 -20.73 -3.05 4.01
C GLU A 133 -20.37 -3.18 2.53
N PHE A 134 -19.49 -4.11 2.17
CA PHE A 134 -18.92 -4.20 0.81
C PHE A 134 -19.15 -5.58 0.16
N GLY A 135 -20.07 -6.37 0.69
CA GLY A 135 -20.51 -7.62 0.06
C GLY A 135 -19.44 -8.71 0.00
N GLY A 136 -18.40 -8.62 0.84
CA GLY A 136 -17.31 -9.60 0.85
C GLY A 136 -16.13 -9.26 -0.06
N ASP A 137 -16.15 -8.10 -0.74
CA ASP A 137 -15.01 -7.61 -1.53
C ASP A 137 -14.49 -6.25 -1.02
N ILE A 138 -13.28 -5.89 -1.41
CA ILE A 138 -12.67 -4.61 -1.03
C ILE A 138 -13.27 -3.45 -1.84
N PRO A 139 -13.43 -2.25 -1.25
CA PRO A 139 -13.97 -1.09 -1.95
C PRO A 139 -13.05 -0.63 -3.09
N ASP A 140 -13.61 -0.27 -4.25
CA ASP A 140 -12.86 0.20 -5.43
C ASP A 140 -12.70 1.74 -5.49
N THR A 141 -12.78 2.39 -4.33
CA THR A 141 -12.65 3.84 -4.14
C THR A 141 -11.67 4.16 -3.03
N LEU A 142 -10.98 5.30 -3.16
CA LEU A 142 -9.99 5.75 -2.16
C LEU A 142 -10.66 5.98 -0.80
N GLU A 143 -11.82 6.65 -0.80
CA GLU A 143 -12.61 6.91 0.39
C GLU A 143 -13.06 5.60 1.05
N GLY A 144 -13.54 4.64 0.25
CA GLY A 144 -13.94 3.32 0.75
C GLY A 144 -12.79 2.57 1.42
N LEU A 145 -11.64 2.49 0.74
CA LEU A 145 -10.45 1.83 1.27
C LEU A 145 -9.96 2.48 2.57
N MET A 146 -9.95 3.81 2.65
CA MET A 146 -9.52 4.54 3.84
C MET A 146 -10.48 4.42 5.03
N ARG A 147 -11.71 3.93 4.83
CA ARG A 147 -12.62 3.58 5.94
C ARG A 147 -12.23 2.27 6.62
N LEU A 148 -11.45 1.40 5.96
CA LEU A 148 -11.02 0.12 6.51
C LEU A 148 -9.97 0.32 7.62
N PRO A 149 -10.17 -0.25 8.82
CA PRO A 149 -9.19 -0.15 9.90
C PRO A 149 -7.80 -0.64 9.51
N GLY A 150 -6.79 0.17 9.78
CA GLY A 150 -5.39 -0.13 9.43
C GLY A 150 -4.99 0.27 8.01
N VAL A 151 -5.90 0.83 7.21
CA VAL A 151 -5.61 1.33 5.85
C VAL A 151 -5.48 2.85 5.87
N GLY A 152 -4.28 3.35 5.56
CA GLY A 152 -4.02 4.79 5.41
C GLY A 152 -3.96 5.23 3.94
N PRO A 153 -3.83 6.54 3.67
CA PRO A 153 -3.87 7.09 2.29
C PRO A 153 -2.89 6.41 1.33
N LYS A 154 -1.64 6.18 1.76
CA LYS A 154 -0.63 5.51 0.94
C LYS A 154 -1.05 4.09 0.56
N MET A 155 -1.60 3.32 1.50
CA MET A 155 -2.04 1.95 1.24
C MET A 155 -3.25 1.94 0.31
N ALA A 156 -4.17 2.88 0.50
CA ALA A 156 -5.35 3.01 -0.36
C ALA A 156 -4.94 3.33 -1.82
N HIS A 157 -4.01 4.26 -2.05
CA HIS A 157 -3.47 4.50 -3.40
C HIS A 157 -2.79 3.27 -4.00
N LEU A 158 -1.98 2.54 -3.20
CA LEU A 158 -1.35 1.31 -3.67
C LEU A 158 -2.38 0.23 -4.01
N ALA A 159 -3.44 0.08 -3.21
CA ALA A 159 -4.52 -0.85 -3.53
C ALA A 159 -5.24 -0.46 -4.83
N MET A 160 -5.51 0.84 -5.02
CA MET A 160 -6.11 1.37 -6.27
C MET A 160 -5.28 1.01 -7.52
N ASP A 161 -3.96 1.17 -7.43
CA ASP A 161 -3.03 0.82 -8.50
C ASP A 161 -2.92 -0.70 -8.70
N ILE A 162 -2.72 -1.46 -7.63
CA ILE A 162 -2.44 -2.89 -7.70
C ILE A 162 -3.68 -3.71 -8.10
N ALA A 163 -4.84 -3.43 -7.52
CA ALA A 163 -6.06 -4.22 -7.74
C ALA A 163 -6.83 -3.77 -9.00
N TRP A 164 -6.80 -2.47 -9.34
CA TRP A 164 -7.60 -1.93 -10.45
C TRP A 164 -6.80 -1.18 -11.51
N ASN A 165 -5.46 -1.10 -11.40
CA ASN A 165 -4.61 -0.36 -12.33
C ASN A 165 -5.03 1.12 -12.46
N ARG A 166 -5.44 1.74 -11.34
CA ARG A 166 -5.92 3.12 -11.27
C ARG A 166 -4.96 3.98 -10.44
N VAL A 167 -4.21 4.84 -11.12
CA VAL A 167 -3.39 5.88 -10.48
C VAL A 167 -4.31 6.96 -9.91
N SER A 168 -4.47 6.98 -8.59
CA SER A 168 -5.39 7.87 -7.86
C SER A 168 -4.68 9.05 -7.19
N GLY A 169 -3.41 9.30 -7.51
CA GLY A 169 -2.67 10.48 -7.07
C GLY A 169 -1.15 10.29 -7.08
N ILE A 170 -0.66 9.30 -6.32
CA ILE A 170 0.75 8.89 -6.28
C ILE A 170 1.07 7.98 -7.46
#